data_AF-A0A351HC77-F1
#
_entry.id   AF-A0A351HC77-F1
#
_cell.length_a   1.000
_cell.length_b   1.000
_cell.length_c   1.000
_cell.angle_alpha   90.00
_cell.angle_beta   90.00
_cell.angle_gamma   90.00
#
_symmetry.space_group_name_H-M   'P 1'
#
loop_
_entity.id
_entity.type
_entity.pdbx_description
1 polymer ?
#
loop_
_entity_poly.entity_id
_entity_poly.type
_entity_poly.pdbx_seq_one_letter_code
_entity_poly.pdbx_strand_id
1 'polypeptide(L)'
;SAFWDVSPTLRALAQAEPQTDTDGLSLVPVLLGEGSQQAHEYLYWEFYEMGGKRAILKGKWKMILYKTNTELNPRVELFNRDLDPSEQSNVAAQHPEVVSELQRLMDRAHSPAEHKQFKLAIERQ
;
A
#
# COMPACT_ATOMS: atom_id res chain seq x y z
N SER A 1 -8.02 7.54 -1.01
CA SER A 1 -7.18 8.15 -2.03
C SER A 1 -5.71 8.01 -1.66
N ALA A 2 -4.82 8.17 -2.64
CA ALA A 2 -3.37 8.15 -2.48
C ALA A 2 -2.69 9.07 -3.52
N PHE A 3 -1.37 9.25 -3.41
CA PHE A 3 -0.63 10.18 -4.28
C PHE A 3 -0.74 9.82 -5.77
N TRP A 4 -0.79 8.52 -6.10
CA TRP A 4 -0.94 8.07 -7.49
C TRP A 4 -2.31 8.39 -8.11
N ASP A 5 -3.31 8.84 -7.32
CA ASP A 5 -4.58 9.36 -7.85
C ASP A 5 -4.43 10.74 -8.51
N VAL A 6 -3.32 11.46 -8.27
CA VAL A 6 -3.12 12.83 -8.76
C VAL A 6 -3.02 12.87 -10.29
N SER A 7 -2.23 11.99 -10.90
CA SER A 7 -2.07 11.95 -12.36
C SER A 7 -3.39 11.74 -13.12
N PRO A 8 -4.18 10.68 -12.85
CA PRO A 8 -5.46 10.47 -13.53
C PRO A 8 -6.47 11.58 -13.24
N THR A 9 -6.42 12.20 -12.05
CA THR A 9 -7.26 13.36 -11.73
C THR A 9 -6.92 14.58 -12.59
N LEU A 10 -5.63 14.95 -12.67
CA LEU A 10 -5.20 16.11 -13.45
C LEU A 10 -5.44 15.90 -14.96
N ARG A 11 -5.24 14.68 -15.47
CA ARG A 11 -5.55 14.33 -16.86
C ARG A 11 -7.03 14.48 -17.17
N ALA A 12 -7.90 13.97 -16.29
CA ALA A 12 -9.35 14.11 -16.45
C ALA A 12 -9.79 15.58 -16.45
N LEU A 13 -9.25 16.42 -15.55
CA LEU A 13 -9.54 17.86 -15.53
C LEU A 13 -9.05 18.58 -16.79
N ALA A 14 -7.88 18.17 -17.32
CA ALA A 14 -7.29 18.75 -18.51
C ALA A 14 -7.89 18.23 -19.83
N GLN A 15 -8.84 17.29 -19.77
CA GLN A 15 -9.38 16.57 -20.95
C GLN A 15 -8.27 15.90 -21.78
N ALA A 16 -7.21 15.45 -21.10
CA ALA A 16 -6.12 14.70 -21.73
C ALA A 16 -6.48 13.21 -21.84
N GLU A 17 -5.71 12.48 -22.67
CA GLU A 17 -5.88 11.04 -22.82
C GLU A 17 -5.78 10.32 -21.45
N PRO A 18 -6.70 9.38 -21.16
CA PRO A 18 -6.65 8.58 -19.95
C PRO A 18 -5.33 7.81 -19.83
N GLN A 19 -4.84 7.70 -18.60
CA GLN A 19 -3.67 6.89 -18.29
C GLN A 19 -4.11 5.45 -17.98
N THR A 20 -3.52 4.46 -18.64
CA THR A 20 -3.80 3.03 -18.40
C THR A 20 -2.72 2.34 -17.56
N ASP A 21 -1.53 2.93 -17.47
CA ASP A 21 -0.38 2.44 -16.70
C ASP A 21 -0.33 3.07 -15.31
N THR A 22 -1.46 3.05 -14.59
CA THR A 22 -1.54 3.56 -13.22
C THR A 22 -2.58 2.81 -12.39
N ASP A 23 -2.28 2.64 -11.10
CA ASP A 23 -3.23 2.16 -10.11
C ASP A 23 -4.13 3.30 -9.57
N GLY A 24 -3.96 4.53 -10.05
CA GLY A 24 -4.67 5.71 -9.60
C GLY A 24 -6.13 5.77 -10.06
N LEU A 25 -6.99 6.23 -9.17
CA LEU A 25 -8.41 6.47 -9.44
C LEU A 25 -8.68 7.97 -9.41
N SER A 26 -9.25 8.51 -10.49
CA SER A 26 -9.53 9.95 -10.59
C SER A 26 -10.47 10.44 -9.48
N LEU A 27 -10.14 11.57 -8.86
CA LEU A 27 -10.92 12.25 -7.83
C LEU A 27 -11.98 13.20 -8.42
N VAL A 28 -11.99 13.41 -9.75
CA VAL A 28 -12.86 14.40 -10.43
C VAL A 28 -14.34 14.30 -10.03
N PRO A 29 -14.98 13.11 -9.98
CA PRO A 29 -16.39 13.01 -9.58
C PRO A 29 -16.66 13.62 -8.21
N VAL A 30 -15.73 13.46 -7.25
CA VAL A 30 -15.85 14.04 -5.90
C VAL A 30 -15.60 15.54 -5.93
N LEU A 31 -14.56 15.98 -6.66
CA LEU A 31 -14.16 17.38 -6.71
C LEU A 31 -15.23 18.28 -7.36
N LEU A 32 -15.96 17.74 -8.34
CA LEU A 32 -17.04 18.45 -9.03
C LEU A 32 -18.41 18.25 -8.38
N GLY A 33 -18.52 17.42 -7.35
CA GLY A 33 -19.80 17.09 -6.71
C GLY A 33 -20.72 16.22 -7.58
N GLU A 34 -20.16 15.52 -8.56
CA GLU A 34 -20.86 14.66 -9.52
C GLU A 34 -20.97 13.21 -9.04
N GLY A 35 -20.34 12.86 -7.92
CA GLY A 35 -20.45 11.54 -7.31
C GLY A 35 -19.34 11.23 -6.30
N SER A 36 -19.11 9.93 -6.07
CA SER A 36 -18.04 9.43 -5.21
C SER A 36 -16.87 8.88 -6.03
N GLN A 37 -15.65 8.99 -5.51
CA GLN A 37 -14.49 8.26 -6.04
C GLN A 37 -14.73 6.77 -5.77
N GLN A 38 -14.39 5.92 -6.75
CA GLN A 38 -14.28 4.49 -6.47
C GLN A 38 -13.24 4.27 -5.36
N ALA A 39 -13.58 3.44 -4.37
CA ALA A 39 -12.66 3.08 -3.32
C ALA A 39 -11.59 2.12 -3.86
N HIS A 40 -10.34 2.38 -3.45
CA HIS A 40 -9.26 1.40 -3.61
C HIS A 40 -9.56 0.16 -2.78
N GLU A 41 -9.36 -1.04 -3.34
CA GLU A 41 -9.51 -2.29 -2.57
C GLU A 41 -8.51 -2.35 -1.41
N TYR A 42 -7.30 -1.87 -1.66
CA TYR A 42 -6.24 -1.67 -0.68
C TYR A 42 -5.28 -0.58 -1.18
N LEU A 43 -4.48 -0.02 -0.27
CA LEU A 43 -3.35 0.84 -0.60
C LEU A 43 -2.05 0.16 -0.16
N TYR A 44 -1.01 0.29 -0.96
CA TYR A 44 0.28 -0.39 -0.74
C TYR A 44 1.45 0.58 -0.85
N TRP A 45 2.44 0.43 0.03
CA TRP A 45 3.67 1.22 0.02
C TRP A 45 4.89 0.35 0.28
N GLU A 46 5.98 0.71 -0.38
CA GLU A 46 7.32 0.17 -0.11
C GLU A 46 8.31 1.31 0.06
N PHE A 47 9.10 1.24 1.13
CA PHE A 47 10.17 2.18 1.43
C PHE A 47 11.46 1.39 1.56
N TYR A 48 12.56 1.94 1.07
CA TYR A 48 13.86 1.24 1.03
C TYR A 48 14.79 1.68 2.17
N GLU A 49 14.50 2.81 2.78
CA GLU A 49 15.26 3.40 3.87
C GLU A 49 15.20 2.53 5.13
N MET A 50 16.21 2.69 6.00
CA MET A 50 16.26 2.04 7.31
C MET A 50 16.10 0.51 7.28
N GLY A 51 16.57 -0.17 6.22
CA GLY A 51 16.50 -1.62 6.06
C GLY A 51 15.24 -2.12 5.34
N GLY A 52 14.39 -1.22 4.84
CA GLY A 52 13.18 -1.56 4.11
C GLY A 52 11.95 -1.62 4.99
N LYS A 53 10.82 -1.14 4.47
CA LYS A 53 9.50 -1.29 5.06
C LYS A 53 8.48 -1.52 3.95
N ARG A 54 7.55 -2.46 4.17
CA ARG A 54 6.36 -2.62 3.34
C ARG A 54 5.15 -2.29 4.20
N ALA A 55 4.16 -1.57 3.67
CA ALA A 55 2.92 -1.27 4.37
C ALA A 55 1.72 -1.49 3.46
N ILE A 56 0.64 -2.02 4.03
CA ILE A 56 -0.64 -2.19 3.35
C ILE A 56 -1.78 -1.71 4.23
N LEU A 57 -2.76 -1.04 3.62
CA LEU A 57 -4.00 -0.62 4.25
C LEU A 57 -5.18 -1.20 3.48
N LYS A 58 -6.00 -2.01 4.14
CA LYS A 58 -7.24 -2.58 3.60
C LYS A 58 -8.37 -2.44 4.62
N GLY A 59 -9.38 -1.65 4.28
CA GLY A 59 -10.41 -1.27 5.24
C GLY A 59 -9.79 -0.63 6.48
N LYS A 60 -10.12 -1.18 7.66
CA LYS A 60 -9.58 -0.73 8.95
C LYS A 60 -8.18 -1.26 9.28
N TRP A 61 -7.72 -2.28 8.56
CA TRP A 61 -6.48 -2.98 8.88
C TRP A 61 -5.29 -2.34 8.19
N LYS A 62 -4.31 -1.92 8.98
CA LYS A 62 -2.99 -1.52 8.48
C LYS A 62 -1.95 -2.53 8.97
N MET A 63 -1.19 -3.09 8.05
CA MET A 63 -0.07 -3.96 8.36
C MET A 63 1.24 -3.35 7.89
N ILE A 64 2.29 -3.49 8.69
CA ILE A 64 3.64 -3.05 8.40
C ILE A 64 4.62 -4.21 8.58
N LEU A 65 5.46 -4.42 7.57
CA LEU A 65 6.62 -5.31 7.63
C LEU A 65 7.88 -4.45 7.73
N TYR A 66 8.73 -4.71 8.71
CA TYR A 66 9.98 -3.98 8.92
C TYR A 66 11.19 -4.79 8.46
N LYS A 67 12.24 -4.10 8.05
CA LYS A 67 13.55 -4.67 7.70
C LYS A 67 13.50 -5.64 6.51
N THR A 68 12.53 -5.45 5.60
CA THR A 68 12.26 -6.36 4.47
C THR A 68 13.40 -6.49 3.47
N ASN A 69 14.35 -5.54 3.45
CA ASN A 69 15.49 -5.54 2.54
C ASN A 69 16.74 -6.18 3.15
N THR A 70 16.72 -6.43 4.47
CA THR A 70 17.86 -6.94 5.24
C THR A 70 17.56 -8.25 5.97
N GLU A 71 16.30 -8.55 6.27
CA GLU A 71 15.88 -9.72 7.04
C GLU A 71 14.95 -10.63 6.24
N LEU A 72 15.17 -11.94 6.34
CA LEU A 72 14.32 -12.95 5.69
C LEU A 72 12.98 -13.18 6.40
N ASN A 73 12.93 -12.86 7.70
CA ASN A 73 11.72 -12.97 8.50
C ASN A 73 11.39 -11.59 9.11
N PRO A 74 10.81 -10.68 8.33
CA PRO A 74 10.57 -9.32 8.77
C PRO A 74 9.60 -9.27 9.95
N ARG A 75 9.87 -8.40 10.91
CA ARG A 75 8.94 -8.12 12.00
C ARG A 75 7.62 -7.59 11.44
N VAL A 76 6.51 -8.17 11.89
CA VAL A 76 5.15 -7.80 11.50
C VAL A 76 4.47 -6.99 12.61
N GLU A 77 3.83 -5.90 12.23
CA GLU A 77 2.86 -5.20 13.07
C GLU A 77 1.53 -5.05 12.33
N LEU A 78 0.43 -5.26 13.06
CA LEU A 78 -0.93 -5.09 12.56
C LEU A 78 -1.70 -4.17 13.49
N PHE A 79 -2.39 -3.20 12.92
CA PHE A 79 -3.16 -2.18 13.63
C PHE A 79 -4.58 -2.10 13.08
N ASN A 80 -5.55 -1.86 13.96
CA ASN A 80 -6.91 -1.51 13.60
C ASN A 80 -7.09 0.01 13.72
N ARG A 81 -7.18 0.71 12.59
CA ARG A 81 -7.21 2.18 12.54
C ARG A 81 -8.49 2.80 13.09
N ASP A 82 -9.58 2.05 13.20
CA ASP A 82 -10.83 2.56 13.78
C ASP A 82 -10.72 2.68 15.31
N LEU A 83 -9.94 1.79 15.93
CA LEU A 83 -9.75 1.72 17.39
C LEU A 83 -8.44 2.34 17.85
N ASP A 84 -7.44 2.37 16.97
CA ASP A 84 -6.11 2.87 17.23
C ASP A 84 -5.57 3.69 16.04
N PRO A 85 -6.06 4.94 15.86
CA PRO A 85 -5.55 5.84 14.84
C PRO A 85 -4.06 6.19 15.01
N SER A 86 -3.54 6.02 16.23
CA SER A 86 -2.14 6.30 16.61
C SER A 86 -1.18 5.13 16.40
N GLU A 87 -1.68 3.95 16.02
CA GLU A 87 -0.88 2.76 15.73
C GLU A 87 0.04 2.35 16.91
N GLN A 88 -0.51 2.34 18.12
CA GLN A 88 0.20 2.00 19.37
C GLN A 88 0.07 0.52 19.76
N SER A 89 -1.00 -0.16 19.35
CA SER A 89 -1.32 -1.52 19.77
C SER A 89 -1.16 -2.53 18.63
N ASN A 90 -0.04 -3.26 18.64
CA ASN A 90 0.18 -4.34 17.70
C ASN A 90 -0.70 -5.56 18.04
N VAL A 91 -1.67 -5.86 17.19
CA VAL A 91 -2.61 -6.98 17.34
C VAL A 91 -2.33 -8.14 16.38
N ALA A 92 -1.15 -8.19 15.74
CA ALA A 92 -0.81 -9.21 14.74
C ALA A 92 -0.96 -10.65 15.25
N ALA A 93 -0.51 -10.93 16.49
CA ALA A 93 -0.60 -12.26 17.09
C ALA A 93 -2.06 -12.69 17.39
N GLN A 94 -2.99 -11.73 17.49
CA GLN A 94 -4.40 -11.98 17.77
C GLN A 94 -5.23 -12.21 16.50
N HIS A 95 -4.70 -11.81 15.33
CA HIS A 95 -5.38 -11.89 14.03
C HIS A 95 -4.47 -12.50 12.95
N PRO A 96 -3.96 -13.73 13.13
CA PRO A 96 -3.06 -14.38 12.16
C PRO A 96 -3.69 -14.56 10.76
N GLU A 97 -5.01 -14.73 10.69
CA GLU A 97 -5.75 -14.83 9.44
C GLU A 97 -5.68 -13.53 8.61
N VAL A 98 -5.79 -12.38 9.29
CA VAL A 98 -5.69 -11.05 8.67
C VAL A 98 -4.27 -10.81 8.19
N VAL A 99 -3.27 -11.15 9.01
CA VAL A 99 -1.85 -11.06 8.63
C VAL A 99 -1.58 -11.86 7.36
N SER A 100 -2.07 -13.10 7.31
CA SER A 100 -1.89 -13.99 6.15
C SER A 100 -2.55 -13.44 4.88
N GLU A 101 -3.76 -12.88 5.00
CA GLU A 101 -4.46 -12.25 3.87
C GLU A 101 -3.70 -11.03 3.34
N LEU A 102 -3.31 -10.12 4.24
CA LEU A 102 -2.61 -8.90 3.88
C LEU A 102 -1.25 -9.18 3.29
N GLN A 103 -0.52 -10.19 3.79
CA GLN A 103 0.75 -10.63 3.22
C GLN A 103 0.58 -11.07 1.76
N ARG A 104 -0.45 -11.89 1.46
CA ARG A 104 -0.74 -12.30 0.08
C ARG A 104 -1.04 -11.11 -0.83
N LEU A 105 -1.76 -10.10 -0.32
CA LEU A 105 -2.05 -8.89 -1.09
C LEU A 105 -0.78 -8.08 -1.38
N MET A 106 0.09 -7.90 -0.37
CA MET A 106 1.37 -7.22 -0.55
C MET A 106 2.26 -7.94 -1.57
N ASP A 107 2.30 -9.27 -1.55
CA ASP A 107 3.14 -10.05 -2.46
C ASP A 107 2.60 -10.02 -3.90
N ARG A 108 1.28 -9.88 -4.08
CA ARG A 108 0.68 -9.63 -5.41
C ARG A 108 0.92 -8.21 -5.92
N ALA A 109 0.92 -7.23 -5.04
CA ALA A 109 1.13 -5.82 -5.39
C ALA A 109 2.62 -5.50 -5.66
N HIS A 110 3.53 -6.28 -5.09
CA HIS A 110 4.96 -6.10 -5.26
C HIS A 110 5.40 -6.46 -6.69
N SER A 111 6.19 -5.57 -7.29
CA SER A 111 6.95 -5.84 -8.50
C SER A 111 8.45 -5.75 -8.18
N PRO A 112 9.25 -6.80 -8.46
CA PRO A 112 10.69 -6.79 -8.19
C PRO A 112 11.39 -5.60 -8.84
N ALA A 113 12.24 -4.92 -8.07
CA ALA A 113 13.03 -3.83 -8.63
C ALA A 113 14.11 -4.35 -9.59
N GLU A 114 14.35 -3.62 -10.69
CA GLU A 114 15.41 -3.94 -11.64
C GLU A 114 16.80 -3.85 -10.98
N HIS A 115 17.00 -2.82 -10.16
CA HIS A 115 18.28 -2.55 -9.51
C HIS A 115 18.41 -3.31 -8.18
N LYS A 116 19.50 -4.08 -8.05
CA LYS A 116 19.73 -5.01 -6.92
C LYS A 116 19.65 -4.36 -5.52
N GLN A 117 20.04 -3.09 -5.41
CA GLN A 117 19.98 -2.35 -4.14
C GLN A 117 18.54 -2.19 -3.62
N PHE A 118 17.57 -2.18 -4.53
CA PHE A 118 16.14 -2.05 -4.23
C PHE A 118 15.43 -3.41 -4.27
N LYS A 119 16.16 -4.52 -4.11
CA LYS A 119 15.52 -5.83 -3.91
C LYS A 119 15.27 -6.11 -2.44
N LEU A 120 14.18 -6.81 -2.14
CA LEU A 120 13.90 -7.39 -0.83
C LEU A 120 14.98 -8.44 -0.48
N ALA A 121 15.15 -8.75 0.81
CA ALA A 121 16.13 -9.75 1.24
C ALA A 121 15.87 -11.12 0.62
N ILE A 122 14.59 -11.48 0.47
CA ILE A 122 14.14 -12.76 -0.10
C ILE A 122 14.47 -12.92 -1.58
N GLU A 123 14.65 -11.81 -2.32
CA GLU A 123 14.90 -11.82 -3.77
C GLU A 123 16.38 -11.82 -4.15
N ARG A 124 17.26 -11.71 -3.15
CA ARG A 124 18.72 -11.66 -3.33
C ARG A 124 19.38 -13.04 -3.15
N GLN A 125 18.58 -14.08 -2.91
CA GLN A 125 19.04 -15.46 -2.88
C GLN A 125 19.28 -16.00 -4.29
#